data_AF-A0AAU9JW24-F1
#
_entry.id   AF-A0AAU9JW24-F1
#
_cell.length_a   1.000
_cell.length_b   1.000
_cell.length_c   1.000
_cell.angle_alpha   90.00
_cell.angle_beta   90.00
_cell.angle_gamma   90.00
#
_symmetry.space_group_name_H-M   'P 1'
#
loop_
_entity.id
_entity.type
_entity.pdbx_description
1 polymer ?
#
loop_
_entity_poly.entity_id
_entity_poly.type
_entity_poly.pdbx_seq_one_letter_code
_entity_poly.pdbx_strand_id
1 'polypeptide(L)'
;MFEALLGNGLILKKIIEAIKELVSEVNLEVTSEGLSIQAMDASHVALVVLSLRAEQFEEYRCDRPQTLGVSIGNLAKLMKIAGNDDSITLRAEDDANILTLTFTGKNNERVSEFNLNLLTLDSEHLGIPEQDYSAVMKMSSAEFSRICRELTQITDTLNLAVDKEAAKFAVSGDIGAGSITMRPNDSDKAEEKMFLRATEPVSMAFALRYLNLFNKAASLSDEVTLSMSPEVPIVLQFGFDLGELKYFLAPKIAEEA
;
A
#
# COMPACT_ATOMS: atom_id res chain seq x y z
N MET A 1 10.22 -8.10 24.67
CA MET A 1 9.09 -7.15 24.63
C MET A 1 9.16 -6.32 23.36
N PHE A 2 8.00 -5.95 22.81
CA PHE A 2 7.82 -5.00 21.72
C PHE A 2 7.04 -3.76 22.20
N GLU A 3 7.53 -2.58 21.88
CA GLU A 3 6.85 -1.30 22.10
C GLU A 3 7.20 -0.31 20.98
N ALA A 4 6.20 0.36 20.42
CA ALA A 4 6.39 1.38 19.39
C ALA A 4 5.43 2.56 19.60
N LEU A 5 5.96 3.78 19.65
CA LEU A 5 5.22 5.03 19.77
C LEU A 5 5.23 5.79 18.45
N LEU A 6 4.04 6.06 17.92
CA LEU A 6 3.82 6.97 16.81
C LEU A 6 3.26 8.29 17.34
N GLY A 7 4.02 9.38 17.24
CA GLY A 7 3.54 10.71 17.60
C GLY A 7 2.33 11.16 16.78
N ASN A 8 2.33 10.83 15.49
CA ASN A 8 1.21 11.08 14.59
C ASN A 8 0.45 9.78 14.31
N GLY A 9 -0.55 9.45 15.12
CA GLY A 9 -1.38 8.25 14.96
C GLY A 9 -2.18 8.19 13.66
N LEU A 10 -2.41 9.33 12.99
CA LEU A 10 -3.17 9.39 11.74
C LEU A 10 -2.53 8.55 10.63
N ILE A 11 -1.19 8.45 10.60
CA ILE A 11 -0.50 7.66 9.58
C ILE A 11 -0.88 6.18 9.68
N LEU A 12 -0.92 5.62 10.89
CA LEU A 12 -1.29 4.23 11.11
C LEU A 12 -2.76 4.00 10.72
N LYS A 13 -3.65 4.93 11.05
CA LYS A 13 -5.06 4.87 10.63
C LYS A 13 -5.17 4.80 9.11
N LYS A 14 -4.44 5.65 8.37
CA LYS A 14 -4.42 5.65 6.91
C LYS A 14 -3.85 4.37 6.32
N ILE A 15 -2.78 3.81 6.92
CA ILE A 15 -2.18 2.53 6.49
C ILE A 15 -3.22 1.41 6.60
N ILE A 16 -3.87 1.28 7.76
CA ILE A 16 -4.87 0.24 7.99
C ILE A 16 -6.06 0.40 7.04
N GLU A 17 -6.52 1.64 6.79
CA GLU A 17 -7.58 1.92 5.82
C GLU A 17 -7.18 1.59 4.36
N ALA A 18 -5.89 1.69 4.02
CA ALA A 18 -5.36 1.35 2.69
C ALA A 18 -5.27 -0.17 2.44
N ILE A 19 -5.16 -0.99 3.48
CA ILE A 19 -5.00 -2.45 3.35
C ILE A 19 -6.27 -3.25 3.70
N LYS A 20 -7.20 -2.68 4.47
CA LYS A 20 -8.36 -3.43 5.05
C LYS A 20 -9.31 -4.11 4.06
N GLU A 21 -9.35 -3.66 2.81
CA GLU A 21 -10.22 -4.25 1.79
C GLU A 21 -9.50 -5.23 0.89
N LEU A 22 -8.17 -5.28 0.98
CA LEU A 22 -7.36 -6.23 0.24
C LEU A 22 -7.15 -7.51 1.04
N VAL A 23 -6.89 -7.39 2.34
CA VAL A 23 -6.54 -8.50 3.23
C VAL A 23 -7.32 -8.43 4.54
N SER A 24 -7.80 -9.58 5.03
CA SER A 24 -8.59 -9.68 6.26
C SER A 24 -7.74 -9.86 7.51
N GLU A 25 -6.69 -10.67 7.39
CA GLU A 25 -5.82 -11.11 8.47
C GLU A 25 -4.38 -11.05 7.97
N VAL A 26 -3.47 -10.56 8.79
CA VAL A 26 -2.05 -10.43 8.43
C VAL A 26 -1.16 -10.76 9.60
N ASN A 27 0.05 -11.22 9.31
CA ASN A 27 1.14 -11.25 10.26
C ASN A 27 1.84 -9.88 10.25
N LEU A 28 1.85 -9.22 11.42
CA LEU A 28 2.71 -8.07 11.67
C LEU A 28 4.05 -8.58 12.21
N GLU A 29 5.08 -8.47 11.39
CA GLU A 29 6.43 -8.85 11.76
C GLU A 29 7.13 -7.67 12.42
N VAL A 30 7.66 -7.94 13.61
CA VAL A 30 8.36 -6.97 14.42
C VAL A 30 9.81 -7.39 14.51
N THR A 31 10.72 -6.51 14.12
CA THR A 31 12.17 -6.72 14.20
C THR A 31 12.84 -5.47 14.77
N SER A 32 14.14 -5.54 15.06
CA SER A 32 14.89 -4.35 15.46
C SER A 32 14.95 -3.26 14.37
N GLU A 33 14.73 -3.63 13.10
CA GLU A 33 14.75 -2.69 11.97
C GLU A 33 13.40 -1.98 11.77
N GLY A 34 12.32 -2.55 12.29
CA GLY A 34 10.99 -1.96 12.22
C GLY A 34 9.85 -2.97 12.10
N LEU A 35 8.74 -2.53 11.50
CA LEU A 35 7.52 -3.31 11.33
C LEU A 35 7.28 -3.62 9.85
N SER A 36 7.01 -4.89 9.53
CA SER A 36 6.63 -5.32 8.19
C SER A 36 5.30 -6.07 8.16
N ILE A 37 4.61 -5.96 7.03
CA ILE A 37 3.46 -6.80 6.70
C ILE A 37 3.68 -7.30 5.28
N GLN A 38 3.52 -8.60 5.06
CA GLN A 38 3.43 -9.20 3.74
C GLN A 38 2.19 -10.10 3.70
N ALA A 39 1.26 -9.84 2.78
CA ALA A 39 0.03 -10.60 2.68
C ALA A 39 -0.56 -10.62 1.26
N MET A 40 -1.02 -11.79 0.83
CA MET A 40 -1.76 -11.97 -0.42
C MET A 40 -3.26 -11.74 -0.22
N ASP A 41 -3.93 -11.29 -1.28
CA ASP A 41 -5.38 -11.28 -1.32
C ASP A 41 -5.97 -12.70 -1.45
N ALA A 42 -7.26 -12.86 -1.19
CA ALA A 42 -7.93 -14.17 -1.24
C ALA A 42 -7.90 -14.86 -2.61
N SER A 43 -7.64 -14.12 -3.70
CA SER A 43 -7.50 -14.70 -5.04
C SER A 43 -6.05 -15.01 -5.43
N HIS A 44 -5.06 -14.67 -4.60
CA HIS A 44 -3.64 -14.79 -4.89
C HIS A 44 -3.18 -14.06 -6.16
N VAL A 45 -3.85 -12.94 -6.51
CA VAL A 45 -3.53 -12.11 -7.68
C VAL A 45 -2.84 -10.81 -7.26
N ALA A 46 -3.04 -10.37 -6.03
CA ALA A 46 -2.45 -9.18 -5.46
C ALA A 46 -1.69 -9.46 -4.16
N LEU A 47 -0.54 -8.83 -3.99
CA LEU A 47 0.29 -8.88 -2.79
C LEU A 47 0.45 -7.46 -2.24
N VAL A 48 0.30 -7.29 -0.93
CA VAL A 48 0.65 -6.05 -0.23
C VAL A 48 1.90 -6.26 0.61
N VAL A 49 2.80 -5.29 0.56
CA VAL A 49 4.02 -5.23 1.36
C VAL A 49 4.09 -3.86 2.01
N LEU A 50 4.01 -3.84 3.34
CA LEU A 50 4.26 -2.66 4.16
C LEU A 50 5.62 -2.80 4.82
N SER A 51 6.40 -1.73 4.81
CA SER A 51 7.65 -1.65 5.56
C SER A 51 7.71 -0.32 6.29
N LEU A 52 7.77 -0.35 7.62
CA LEU A 52 7.90 0.80 8.50
C LEU A 52 9.25 0.75 9.21
N ARG A 53 10.02 1.83 9.17
CA ARG A 53 11.38 1.86 9.72
C ARG A 53 11.35 2.26 11.19
N ALA A 54 12.06 1.50 12.05
CA ALA A 54 12.16 1.76 13.49
C ALA A 54 12.61 3.20 13.82
N GLU A 55 13.53 3.74 13.02
CA GLU A 55 14.07 5.10 13.18
C GLU A 55 13.05 6.23 13.02
N GLN A 56 11.89 5.94 12.42
CA GLN A 56 10.85 6.92 12.13
C GLN A 56 9.73 6.93 13.19
N PHE A 57 9.83 6.06 14.20
CA PHE A 57 8.98 6.10 15.40
C PHE A 57 9.60 7.05 16.42
N GLU A 58 8.76 7.65 17.28
CA GLU A 58 9.27 8.49 18.37
C GLU A 58 9.99 7.65 19.43
N GLU A 59 9.43 6.47 19.72
CA GLU A 59 10.07 5.44 20.52
C GLU A 59 9.85 4.08 19.84
N TYR A 60 10.90 3.28 19.78
CA TYR A 60 10.83 1.92 19.24
C TYR A 60 11.73 0.99 20.03
N ARG A 61 11.15 -0.11 20.50
CA ARG A 61 11.87 -1.16 21.20
C ARG A 61 11.36 -2.52 20.74
N CYS A 62 12.29 -3.35 20.29
CA CYS A 62 12.06 -4.75 19.96
C CYS A 62 13.22 -5.56 20.54
N ASP A 63 12.97 -6.24 21.67
CA ASP A 63 14.03 -7.03 22.32
C ASP A 63 14.32 -8.34 21.56
N ARG A 64 13.31 -8.90 20.88
CA ARG A 64 13.36 -10.12 20.10
C ARG A 64 12.39 -10.01 18.93
N PRO A 65 12.72 -10.58 17.76
CA PRO A 65 11.78 -10.66 16.66
C PRO A 65 10.50 -11.39 17.07
N GLN A 66 9.35 -10.83 16.69
CA GLN A 66 8.03 -11.37 17.02
C GLN A 66 7.11 -11.28 15.80
N THR A 67 6.19 -12.23 15.69
CA THR A 67 5.14 -12.24 14.65
C THR A 67 3.80 -12.15 15.33
N LEU A 68 3.06 -11.07 15.07
CA LEU A 68 1.78 -10.79 15.70
C LEU A 68 0.68 -10.93 14.66
N GLY A 69 -0.11 -12.02 14.72
CA GLY A 69 -1.24 -12.23 13.82
C GLY A 69 -2.41 -11.32 14.19
N VAL A 70 -2.84 -10.48 13.26
CA VAL A 70 -3.85 -9.43 13.52
C VAL A 70 -4.99 -9.50 12.51
N SER A 71 -6.23 -9.44 13.01
CA SER A 71 -7.40 -9.16 12.17
C SER A 71 -7.44 -7.68 11.81
N ILE A 72 -7.21 -7.36 10.54
CA ILE A 72 -7.23 -5.99 10.02
C ILE A 72 -8.60 -5.33 10.22
N GLY A 73 -9.69 -6.09 10.07
CA GLY A 73 -11.03 -5.59 10.30
C GLY A 73 -11.27 -5.14 11.76
N ASN A 74 -10.71 -5.87 12.74
CA ASN A 74 -10.81 -5.49 14.15
C ASN A 74 -9.87 -4.34 14.49
N LEU A 75 -8.65 -4.36 13.98
CA LEU A 75 -7.70 -3.26 14.14
C LEU A 75 -8.29 -1.96 13.58
N ALA A 76 -8.90 -1.98 12.39
CA ALA A 76 -9.55 -0.83 11.78
C ALA A 76 -10.69 -0.25 12.64
N LYS A 77 -11.45 -1.10 13.34
CA LYS A 77 -12.49 -0.62 14.28
C LYS A 77 -11.88 0.12 15.47
N LEU A 78 -10.76 -0.37 16.01
CA LEU A 78 -10.04 0.30 17.11
C LEU A 78 -9.40 1.61 16.64
N MET A 79 -8.80 1.62 15.44
CA MET A 79 -8.22 2.82 14.82
C MET A 79 -9.24 3.96 14.64
N LYS A 80 -10.53 3.66 14.48
CA LYS A 80 -11.59 4.69 14.40
C LYS A 80 -11.84 5.43 15.71
N ILE A 81 -11.44 4.85 16.85
CA ILE A 81 -11.62 5.45 18.17
C ILE A 81 -10.54 6.51 18.43
N ALA A 82 -9.32 6.29 17.90
CA ALA A 82 -8.24 7.26 17.98
C ALA A 82 -8.61 8.56 17.25
N GLY A 83 -8.34 9.69 17.89
CA GLY A 83 -8.39 11.01 17.27
C GLY A 83 -7.42 11.12 16.08
N ASN A 84 -7.56 12.17 15.28
CA ASN A 84 -6.64 12.42 14.17
C ASN A 84 -5.31 13.03 14.62
N ASP A 85 -5.26 13.59 15.83
CA ASP A 85 -4.07 14.20 16.41
C ASP A 85 -3.52 13.39 17.60
N ASP A 86 -4.07 12.20 17.84
CA ASP A 86 -3.63 11.34 18.94
C ASP A 86 -2.32 10.65 18.58
N SER A 87 -1.45 10.47 19.57
CA SER A 87 -0.34 9.52 19.45
C SER A 87 -0.85 8.10 19.70
N ILE A 88 -0.23 7.12 19.05
CA ILE A 88 -0.60 5.70 19.17
C ILE A 88 0.63 4.93 19.64
N THR A 89 0.47 4.21 20.75
CA THR A 89 1.46 3.27 21.26
C THR A 89 0.97 1.84 21.00
N LEU A 90 1.83 1.01 20.41
CA LEU A 90 1.63 -0.42 20.21
C LEU A 90 2.54 -1.17 21.16
N ARG A 91 2.01 -2.12 21.92
CA ARG A 91 2.80 -2.93 22.86
C ARG A 91 2.41 -4.40 22.85
N ALA A 92 3.41 -5.27 22.86
CA ALA A 92 3.24 -6.72 22.99
C ALA A 92 4.37 -7.33 23.85
N GLU A 93 4.02 -8.32 24.67
CA GLU A 93 4.99 -9.14 25.41
C GLU A 93 5.61 -10.22 24.51
N ASP A 94 6.63 -10.95 24.97
CA ASP A 94 7.34 -11.93 24.12
C ASP A 94 6.46 -13.12 23.65
N ASP A 95 5.60 -13.64 24.52
CA ASP A 95 4.60 -14.67 24.18
C ASP A 95 3.19 -14.03 24.15
N ALA A 96 3.05 -12.96 23.37
CA ALA A 96 1.82 -12.18 23.34
C ALA A 96 0.64 -12.95 22.72
N ASN A 97 -0.45 -13.03 23.48
CA ASN A 97 -1.79 -13.31 22.94
C ASN A 97 -2.60 -12.03 22.69
N ILE A 98 -2.04 -10.88 23.07
CA ILE A 98 -2.70 -9.58 23.08
C ILE A 98 -1.72 -8.53 22.56
N LEU A 99 -2.19 -7.73 21.61
CA LEU A 99 -1.59 -6.45 21.25
C LEU A 99 -2.34 -5.34 21.99
N THR A 100 -1.63 -4.60 22.83
CA THR A 100 -2.19 -3.43 23.52
C THR A 100 -1.99 -2.19 22.64
N LEU A 101 -3.06 -1.41 22.47
CA LEU A 101 -3.08 -0.15 21.76
C LEU A 101 -3.46 0.96 22.72
N THR A 102 -2.59 1.95 22.87
CA THR A 102 -2.85 3.13 23.71
C THR A 102 -2.96 4.36 22.82
N PHE A 103 -4.08 5.06 22.90
CA PHE A 103 -4.33 6.32 22.20
C PHE A 103 -4.25 7.46 23.20
N THR A 104 -3.33 8.39 22.97
CA THR A 104 -3.10 9.53 23.85
C THR A 104 -3.40 10.81 23.10
N GLY A 105 -4.41 11.54 23.56
CA GLY A 105 -4.79 12.84 23.03
C GLY A 105 -3.75 13.92 23.34
N LYS A 106 -3.88 15.08 22.69
CA LYS A 106 -2.98 16.23 22.89
C LYS A 106 -2.87 16.58 24.38
N ASN A 107 -1.66 16.85 24.84
CA ASN A 107 -1.36 17.19 26.24
C ASN A 107 -1.80 16.13 27.28
N ASN A 108 -1.94 14.86 26.89
CA ASN A 108 -2.42 13.77 27.75
C ASN A 108 -3.83 14.01 28.33
N GLU A 109 -4.66 14.83 27.68
CA GLU A 109 -6.01 15.17 28.15
C GLU A 109 -6.94 13.94 28.19
N ARG A 110 -6.66 12.95 27.36
CA ARG A 110 -7.38 11.68 27.28
C ARG A 110 -6.41 10.56 26.93
N VAL A 111 -6.47 9.46 27.67
CA VAL A 111 -5.75 8.23 27.38
C VAL A 111 -6.76 7.11 27.26
N SER A 112 -6.73 6.37 26.15
CA SER A 112 -7.63 5.23 25.91
C SER A 112 -6.78 4.00 25.61
N GLU A 113 -6.95 2.92 26.37
CA GLU A 113 -6.21 1.67 26.20
C GLU A 113 -7.15 0.56 25.73
N PHE A 114 -6.73 -0.19 24.72
CA PHE A 114 -7.48 -1.30 24.13
C PHE A 114 -6.58 -2.52 23.95
N ASN A 115 -7.13 -3.69 24.27
CA ASN A 115 -6.45 -4.97 24.09
C ASN A 115 -7.08 -5.71 22.91
N LEU A 116 -6.27 -5.97 21.88
CA LEU A 116 -6.65 -6.73 20.70
C LEU A 116 -6.11 -8.15 20.80
N ASN A 117 -7.00 -9.14 20.77
CA ASN A 117 -6.59 -10.54 20.73
C ASN A 117 -5.84 -10.85 19.44
N LEU A 118 -4.68 -11.48 19.57
CA LEU A 118 -3.86 -11.95 18.47
C LEU A 118 -4.36 -13.29 17.94
N LEU A 119 -4.08 -13.54 16.67
CA LEU A 119 -4.37 -14.78 15.96
C LEU A 119 -3.08 -15.54 15.73
N THR A 120 -3.18 -16.87 15.67
CA THR A 120 -2.12 -17.72 15.16
C THR A 120 -2.32 -17.89 13.67
N LEU A 121 -1.45 -17.27 12.87
CA LEU A 121 -1.48 -17.35 11.41
C LEU A 121 -0.20 -18.01 10.90
N ASP A 122 -0.31 -18.83 9.87
CA ASP A 122 0.86 -19.36 9.19
C ASP A 122 1.65 -18.22 8.53
N SER A 123 2.97 -18.25 8.69
CA SER A 123 3.87 -17.28 8.07
C SER A 123 4.39 -17.87 6.76
N GLU A 124 3.81 -17.42 5.65
CA GLU A 124 4.31 -17.70 4.31
C GLU A 124 4.96 -16.45 3.74
N HIS A 125 6.28 -16.35 3.93
CA HIS A 125 7.06 -15.29 3.30
C HIS A 125 7.28 -15.59 1.83
N LEU A 126 6.91 -14.63 0.98
CA LEU A 126 7.25 -14.65 -0.43
C LEU A 126 8.56 -13.89 -0.63
N GLY A 127 9.58 -14.60 -1.12
CA GLY A 127 10.82 -13.96 -1.56
C GLY A 127 10.54 -13.07 -2.76
N ILE A 128 10.61 -11.76 -2.57
CA ILE A 128 10.49 -10.78 -3.66
C ILE A 128 11.89 -10.56 -4.23
N PRO A 129 12.18 -11.00 -5.46
CA PRO A 129 13.49 -10.80 -6.05
C PRO A 129 13.73 -9.32 -6.34
N GLU A 130 14.96 -8.86 -6.15
CA GLU A 130 15.39 -7.58 -6.72
C GLU A 130 15.39 -7.70 -8.24
N GLN A 131 14.58 -6.88 -8.90
CA GLN A 131 14.44 -6.88 -10.36
C GLN A 131 14.54 -5.46 -10.90
N ASP A 132 15.26 -5.31 -12.02
CA ASP A 132 15.23 -4.10 -12.82
C ASP A 132 13.92 -4.01 -13.62
N TYR A 133 13.20 -2.92 -13.43
CA TYR A 133 11.98 -2.64 -14.17
C TYR A 133 12.27 -1.94 -15.49
N SER A 134 11.62 -2.44 -16.54
CA SER A 134 11.75 -1.97 -17.92
C SER A 134 11.15 -0.58 -18.09
N ALA A 135 10.07 -0.30 -17.37
CA ALA A 135 9.44 1.01 -17.31
C ALA A 135 9.14 1.39 -15.85
N VAL A 136 9.48 2.62 -15.49
CA VAL A 136 9.17 3.23 -14.20
C VAL A 136 8.55 4.59 -14.47
N MET A 137 7.36 4.83 -13.94
CA MET A 137 6.71 6.14 -13.97
C MET A 137 6.33 6.59 -12.57
N LYS A 138 6.47 7.89 -12.31
CA LYS A 138 6.08 8.52 -11.05
C LYS A 138 5.16 9.68 -11.36
N MET A 139 4.01 9.72 -10.70
CA MET A 139 2.98 10.74 -10.94
C MET A 139 2.17 11.01 -9.66
N SER A 140 1.31 12.02 -9.70
CA SER A 140 0.36 12.30 -8.62
C SER A 140 -0.52 11.08 -8.31
N SER A 141 -0.58 10.69 -7.04
CA SER A 141 -1.45 9.60 -6.56
C SER A 141 -2.94 9.94 -6.74
N ALA A 142 -3.29 11.22 -6.63
CA ALA A 142 -4.64 11.72 -6.86
C ALA A 142 -5.04 11.61 -8.33
N GLU A 143 -4.17 11.98 -9.26
CA GLU A 143 -4.44 11.87 -10.70
C GLU A 143 -4.51 10.40 -11.15
N PHE A 144 -3.59 9.54 -10.68
CA PHE A 144 -3.69 8.11 -10.93
C PHE A 144 -5.00 7.51 -10.40
N SER A 145 -5.41 7.92 -9.19
CA SER A 145 -6.68 7.51 -8.60
C SER A 145 -7.88 7.94 -9.43
N ARG A 146 -7.84 9.14 -9.99
CA ARG A 146 -8.87 9.67 -10.87
C ARG A 146 -8.96 8.88 -12.17
N ILE A 147 -7.82 8.65 -12.83
CA ILE A 147 -7.73 7.87 -14.07
C ILE A 147 -8.37 6.49 -13.89
N CYS A 148 -7.99 5.75 -12.84
CA CYS A 148 -8.57 4.42 -12.60
C CYS A 148 -10.10 4.47 -12.41
N ARG A 149 -10.61 5.45 -11.66
CA ARG A 149 -12.06 5.59 -11.41
C ARG A 149 -12.85 5.94 -12.68
N GLU A 150 -12.32 6.86 -13.49
CA GLU A 150 -12.94 7.27 -14.76
C GLU A 150 -12.98 6.09 -15.75
N LEU A 151 -11.87 5.36 -15.89
CA LEU A 151 -11.76 4.23 -16.82
C LEU A 151 -12.59 3.01 -16.41
N THR A 152 -12.83 2.82 -15.10
CA THR A 152 -13.71 1.76 -14.57
C THR A 152 -15.16 1.90 -15.03
N GLN A 153 -15.59 3.11 -15.43
CA GLN A 153 -16.94 3.31 -15.96
C GLN A 153 -17.15 2.65 -17.34
N ILE A 154 -16.07 2.29 -18.04
CA ILE A 154 -16.11 1.71 -19.39
C ILE A 154 -15.94 0.19 -19.36
N THR A 155 -14.95 -0.30 -18.59
CA THR A 155 -14.62 -1.73 -18.48
C THR A 155 -13.81 -1.97 -17.20
N ASP A 156 -13.70 -3.24 -16.79
CA ASP A 156 -12.92 -3.67 -15.62
C ASP A 156 -11.44 -3.96 -15.94
N THR A 157 -11.01 -3.74 -17.18
CA THR A 157 -9.65 -4.04 -17.66
C THR A 157 -8.95 -2.79 -18.18
N LEU A 158 -7.85 -2.39 -17.54
CA LEU A 158 -6.95 -1.35 -18.01
C LEU A 158 -5.81 -1.99 -18.82
N ASN A 159 -5.62 -1.55 -20.06
CA ASN A 159 -4.40 -1.78 -20.81
C ASN A 159 -3.45 -0.60 -20.56
N LEU A 160 -2.36 -0.83 -19.82
CA LEU A 160 -1.34 0.16 -19.54
C LEU A 160 -0.13 -0.09 -20.44
N ALA A 161 0.11 0.85 -21.34
CA ALA A 161 1.27 0.86 -22.22
C ALA A 161 2.21 2.01 -21.86
N VAL A 162 3.50 1.73 -21.72
CA VAL A 162 4.52 2.73 -21.37
C VAL A 162 5.71 2.59 -22.32
N ASP A 163 6.10 3.68 -22.95
CA ASP A 163 7.30 3.79 -23.77
C ASP A 163 8.16 4.99 -23.32
N LYS A 164 9.15 5.39 -24.12
CA LYS A 164 10.06 6.51 -23.78
C LYS A 164 9.39 7.88 -23.85
N GLU A 165 8.26 8.01 -24.54
CA GLU A 165 7.58 9.27 -24.79
C GLU A 165 6.36 9.47 -23.90
N ALA A 166 5.63 8.40 -23.57
CA ALA A 166 4.37 8.49 -22.87
C ALA A 166 3.97 7.23 -22.09
N ALA A 167 3.09 7.42 -21.10
CA ALA A 167 2.24 6.36 -20.57
C ALA A 167 0.83 6.52 -21.12
N LYS A 168 0.25 5.41 -21.62
CA LYS A 168 -1.09 5.35 -22.19
C LYS A 168 -1.94 4.37 -21.38
N PHE A 169 -2.99 4.90 -20.78
CA PHE A 169 -4.03 4.18 -20.05
C PHE A 169 -5.20 3.95 -21.01
N ALA A 170 -5.36 2.75 -21.53
CA ALA A 170 -6.37 2.43 -22.53
C ALA A 170 -7.40 1.42 -22.01
N VAL A 171 -8.65 1.58 -22.44
CA VAL A 171 -9.75 0.68 -22.13
C VAL A 171 -10.57 0.39 -23.38
N SER A 172 -11.11 -0.82 -23.46
CA SER A 172 -12.08 -1.24 -24.48
C SER A 172 -13.12 -2.11 -23.79
N GLY A 173 -14.40 -1.78 -23.97
CA GLY A 173 -15.53 -2.56 -23.45
C GLY A 173 -16.77 -2.37 -24.32
N ASP A 174 -17.90 -2.89 -23.85
CA ASP A 174 -19.14 -2.95 -24.62
C ASP A 174 -19.71 -1.57 -24.94
N ILE A 175 -19.54 -0.61 -24.04
CA ILE A 175 -20.04 0.76 -24.22
C ILE A 175 -19.13 1.63 -25.11
N GLY A 176 -17.90 1.17 -25.40
CA GLY A 176 -16.93 1.88 -26.21
C GLY A 176 -15.48 1.68 -25.79
N ALA A 177 -14.58 2.42 -26.44
CA ALA A 177 -13.15 2.44 -26.15
C ALA A 177 -12.67 3.86 -25.85
N GLY A 178 -11.64 3.98 -25.03
CA GLY A 178 -11.06 5.26 -24.62
C GLY A 178 -9.61 5.12 -24.22
N SER A 179 -8.87 6.23 -24.23
CA SER A 179 -7.51 6.26 -23.72
C SER A 179 -7.10 7.61 -23.17
N ILE A 180 -6.34 7.61 -22.09
CA ILE A 180 -5.68 8.77 -21.50
C ILE A 180 -4.19 8.61 -21.77
N THR A 181 -3.55 9.62 -22.36
CA THR A 181 -2.11 9.60 -22.64
C THR A 181 -1.43 10.72 -21.86
N MET A 182 -0.45 10.34 -21.05
CA MET A 182 0.34 11.26 -20.23
C MET A 182 1.79 11.24 -20.70
N ARG A 183 2.40 12.42 -20.78
CA ARG A 183 3.81 12.59 -21.14
C ARG A 183 4.59 13.09 -19.93
N PRO A 184 5.87 12.73 -19.80
CA PRO A 184 6.70 13.29 -18.75
C PRO A 184 6.72 14.82 -18.86
N ASN A 185 6.56 15.47 -17.72
CA ASN A 185 6.43 16.91 -17.60
C ASN A 185 7.02 17.36 -16.27
N ASP A 186 7.74 18.48 -16.29
CA ASP A 186 8.33 19.11 -15.11
C ASP A 186 7.55 20.39 -14.75
N SER A 187 6.23 20.28 -14.66
CA SER A 187 5.35 21.38 -14.23
C SER A 187 5.65 21.78 -12.79
N ASP A 188 5.52 23.07 -12.48
CA ASP A 188 5.56 23.58 -11.11
C ASP A 188 4.38 23.07 -10.27
N LYS A 189 3.29 22.64 -10.90
CA LYS A 189 2.16 22.01 -10.20
C LYS A 189 2.44 20.52 -9.99
N ALA A 190 2.54 20.11 -8.73
CA ALA A 190 2.77 18.72 -8.35
C ALA A 190 1.74 17.74 -8.96
N GLU A 191 0.50 18.17 -9.14
CA GLU A 191 -0.59 17.37 -9.74
C GLU A 191 -0.34 17.03 -11.23
N GLU A 192 0.39 17.89 -11.94
CA GLU A 192 0.68 17.74 -13.38
C GLU A 192 2.07 17.15 -13.64
N LYS A 193 2.87 16.96 -12.58
CA LYS A 193 4.23 16.46 -12.69
C LYS A 193 4.23 14.97 -12.94
N MET A 194 5.00 14.56 -13.94
CA MET A 194 5.18 13.16 -14.28
C MET A 194 6.63 12.91 -14.65
N PHE A 195 7.24 11.96 -13.95
CA PHE A 195 8.52 11.38 -14.35
C PHE A 195 8.27 10.04 -15.04
N LEU A 196 9.03 9.76 -16.09
CA LEU A 196 8.93 8.51 -16.83
C LEU A 196 10.34 8.10 -17.30
N ARG A 197 10.67 6.83 -17.08
CA ARG A 197 11.89 6.18 -17.56
C ARG A 197 11.50 4.83 -18.15
N ALA A 198 11.76 4.63 -19.43
CA ALA A 198 11.58 3.33 -20.10
C ALA A 198 12.86 2.91 -20.82
N THR A 199 13.37 1.72 -20.53
CA THR A 199 14.45 1.08 -21.30
C THR A 199 13.89 0.47 -22.58
N GLU A 200 12.73 -0.19 -22.47
CA GLU A 200 11.96 -0.80 -23.55
C GLU A 200 10.46 -0.55 -23.37
N PRO A 201 9.66 -0.56 -24.46
CA PRO A 201 8.21 -0.42 -24.37
C PRO A 201 7.58 -1.62 -23.66
N VAL A 202 6.65 -1.35 -22.74
CA VAL A 202 5.90 -2.38 -22.00
C VAL A 202 4.41 -2.14 -22.18
N SER A 203 3.64 -3.18 -22.43
CA SER A 203 2.17 -3.11 -22.51
C SER A 203 1.55 -4.31 -21.82
N MET A 204 0.76 -4.06 -20.78
CA MET A 204 0.12 -5.10 -19.97
C MET A 204 -1.30 -4.73 -19.57
N ALA A 205 -2.14 -5.76 -19.37
CA ALA A 205 -3.52 -5.60 -18.95
C ALA A 205 -3.67 -5.83 -17.43
N PHE A 206 -4.45 -5.02 -16.73
CA PHE A 206 -4.68 -5.13 -15.29
C PHE A 206 -6.16 -4.99 -14.93
N ALA A 207 -6.56 -5.66 -13.85
CA ALA A 207 -7.91 -5.52 -13.31
C ALA A 207 -8.07 -4.18 -12.57
N LEU A 208 -8.91 -3.29 -13.09
CA LEU A 208 -9.17 -1.97 -12.53
C LEU A 208 -9.73 -2.02 -11.10
N ARG A 209 -10.47 -3.09 -10.76
CA ARG A 209 -10.93 -3.35 -9.40
C ARG A 209 -9.79 -3.29 -8.38
N TYR A 210 -8.66 -3.95 -8.66
CA TYR A 210 -7.51 -3.96 -7.75
C TYR A 210 -6.79 -2.61 -7.70
N LEU A 211 -6.60 -1.97 -8.86
CA LEU A 211 -5.99 -0.64 -8.91
C LEU A 211 -6.79 0.37 -8.08
N ASN A 212 -8.12 0.32 -8.13
CA ASN A 212 -8.99 1.15 -7.29
C ASN A 212 -8.92 0.81 -5.79
N LEU A 213 -8.64 -0.44 -5.41
CA LEU A 213 -8.37 -0.80 -4.02
C LEU A 213 -7.04 -0.16 -3.56
N PHE A 214 -5.99 -0.24 -4.37
CA PHE A 214 -4.68 0.32 -4.05
C PHE A 214 -4.69 1.85 -3.95
N ASN A 215 -5.55 2.51 -4.74
CA ASN A 215 -5.74 3.97 -4.71
C ASN A 215 -6.15 4.54 -3.34
N LYS A 216 -6.55 3.69 -2.37
CA LYS A 216 -6.77 4.12 -0.98
C LYS A 216 -5.48 4.59 -0.28
N ALA A 217 -4.33 4.10 -0.75
CA ALA A 217 -3.02 4.55 -0.32
C ALA A 217 -2.66 5.97 -0.79
N ALA A 218 -3.43 6.60 -1.69
CA ALA A 218 -3.22 8.00 -2.07
C ALA A 218 -3.35 8.98 -0.89
N SER A 219 -3.95 8.55 0.23
CA SER A 219 -3.97 9.34 1.47
C SER A 219 -2.63 9.34 2.24
N LEU A 220 -1.73 8.40 1.92
CA LEU A 220 -0.41 8.24 2.54
C LEU A 220 0.68 9.03 1.82
N SER A 221 0.57 9.15 0.49
CA SER A 221 1.59 9.78 -0.35
C SER A 221 0.93 10.54 -1.49
N ASP A 222 1.41 11.75 -1.76
CA ASP A 222 0.96 12.59 -2.87
C ASP A 222 1.42 12.05 -4.24
N GLU A 223 2.39 11.14 -4.25
CA GLU A 223 2.95 10.52 -5.44
C GLU A 223 2.82 9.00 -5.39
N VAL A 224 2.65 8.39 -6.56
CA VAL A 224 2.70 6.93 -6.76
C VAL A 224 3.78 6.62 -7.79
N THR A 225 4.58 5.59 -7.51
CA THR A 225 5.55 5.05 -8.47
C THR A 225 5.04 3.72 -9.00
N LEU A 226 4.90 3.62 -10.33
CA LEU A 226 4.49 2.41 -11.03
C LEU A 226 5.71 1.82 -11.74
N SER A 227 6.03 0.58 -11.42
CA SER A 227 7.16 -0.15 -11.99
C SER A 227 6.66 -1.38 -12.74
N MET A 228 7.10 -1.54 -13.99
CA MET A 228 6.58 -2.52 -14.93
C MET A 228 7.71 -3.19 -15.70
N SER A 229 7.58 -4.50 -15.90
CA SER A 229 8.36 -5.29 -16.85
C SER A 229 7.44 -6.33 -17.48
N PRO A 230 7.73 -6.81 -18.70
CA PRO A 230 6.96 -7.89 -19.31
C PRO A 230 6.86 -9.12 -18.40
N GLU A 231 5.69 -9.77 -18.39
CA GLU A 231 5.44 -11.05 -17.71
C GLU A 231 5.62 -11.07 -16.18
N VAL A 232 5.77 -9.91 -15.53
CA VAL A 232 5.84 -9.79 -14.07
C VAL A 232 4.74 -8.86 -13.52
N PRO A 233 4.37 -9.01 -12.23
CA PRO A 233 3.41 -8.11 -11.60
C PRO A 233 3.82 -6.64 -11.70
N ILE A 234 2.84 -5.75 -11.93
CA ILE A 234 3.07 -4.32 -11.76
C ILE A 234 3.23 -4.00 -10.29
N VAL A 235 4.17 -3.12 -9.97
CA VAL A 235 4.40 -2.63 -8.60
C VAL A 235 3.92 -1.20 -8.48
N LEU A 236 3.01 -0.93 -7.54
CA LEU A 236 2.60 0.41 -7.14
C LEU A 236 3.20 0.71 -5.77
N GLN A 237 4.08 1.70 -5.69
CA GLN A 237 4.77 2.10 -4.48
C GLN A 237 4.32 3.49 -4.01
N PHE A 238 3.93 3.58 -2.75
CA PHE A 238 3.57 4.80 -2.03
C PHE A 238 4.57 5.00 -0.89
N GLY A 239 5.44 6.01 -1.01
CA GLY A 239 6.43 6.34 0.02
C GLY A 239 5.94 7.46 0.94
N PHE A 240 6.20 7.32 2.23
CA PHE A 240 5.87 8.31 3.27
C PHE A 240 6.95 8.30 4.36
N ASP A 241 6.94 9.26 5.29
CA ASP A 241 8.05 9.45 6.24
C ASP A 241 8.37 8.18 7.03
N LEU A 242 7.34 7.52 7.57
CA LEU A 242 7.45 6.30 8.36
C LEU A 242 7.95 5.08 7.57
N GLY A 243 7.82 5.08 6.24
CA GLY A 243 8.20 3.93 5.42
C GLY A 243 7.55 3.89 4.04
N GLU A 244 7.15 2.71 3.60
CA GLU A 244 6.55 2.53 2.28
C GLU A 244 5.48 1.44 2.26
N LEU A 245 4.53 1.60 1.33
CA LEU A 245 3.51 0.62 1.01
C LEU A 245 3.59 0.27 -0.48
N LYS A 246 3.83 -1.01 -0.76
CA LYS A 246 3.93 -1.58 -2.11
C LYS A 246 2.79 -2.54 -2.37
N TYR A 247 2.17 -2.43 -3.53
CA TYR A 247 1.22 -3.39 -4.04
C TYR A 247 1.77 -4.03 -5.31
N PHE A 248 1.71 -5.36 -5.38
CA PHE A 248 2.02 -6.13 -6.58
C PHE A 248 0.71 -6.65 -7.15
N LEU A 249 0.53 -6.53 -8.46
CA LEU A 249 -0.65 -7.04 -9.15
C LEU A 249 -0.27 -7.79 -10.41
N ALA A 250 -0.65 -9.07 -10.47
CA ALA A 250 -0.40 -9.87 -11.64
C ALA A 250 -1.16 -9.30 -12.87
N PRO A 251 -0.53 -9.27 -14.05
CA PRO A 251 -1.22 -8.88 -15.26
C PRO A 251 -2.30 -9.91 -15.62
N LYS A 252 -3.36 -9.45 -16.28
CA LYS A 252 -4.30 -10.36 -16.96
C LYS A 252 -3.57 -11.01 -18.12
N ILE A 253 -3.63 -12.33 -18.19
CA ILE A 253 -3.16 -13.10 -19.34
C ILE A 253 -4.08 -12.73 -20.50
N ALA A 254 -3.51 -12.27 -21.62
CA ALA A 254 -4.27 -12.16 -22.85
C ALA A 254 -4.63 -13.58 -23.29
N GLU A 255 -5.93 -13.88 -23.47
CA GLU A 255 -6.30 -15.07 -24.22
C GLU A 255 -5.67 -14.90 -25.62
N GLU A 256 -4.74 -15.80 -25.98
CA GLU A 256 -4.26 -15.89 -27.36
C GLU A 256 -5.49 -16.13 -28.25
N ALA A 257 -5.79 -15.15 -29.10
CA ALA A 257 -6.87 -15.23 -30.08
C ALA A 257 -6.52 -16.15 -31.25
#